data_AF-A0A348NPR8-F1
#
_entry.id   AF-A0A348NPR8-F1
#
_cell.length_a   1.000
_cell.length_b   1.000
_cell.length_c   1.000
_cell.angle_alpha   90.00
_cell.angle_beta   90.00
_cell.angle_gamma   90.00
#
_symmetry.space_group_name_H-M   'P 1'
#
loop_
_entity.id
_entity.type
_entity.pdbx_description
1 polymer ?
#
loop_
_entity_poly.entity_id
_entity_poly.type
_entity_poly.pdbx_seq_one_letter_code
_entity_poly.pdbx_strand_id
1 'polypeptide(L)'
;METAIKTVQILGIPFYNDSLETALQIAHHDGGLFLAPSGPGLAELGNNPYYDRALQKADINLIDSGYLALLWKKRTGESVQRHSGLKFIQALIETSSFKKNTRQLWVMPDQAHSDATKHYLSKQQIKLDD
;
A
#
# COMPACT_ATOMS: atom_id res chain seq x y z
N MET A 1 -9.43 -22.91 -0.89
CA MET A 1 -10.11 -22.18 0.20
C MET A 1 -9.69 -20.74 0.06
N GLU A 2 -10.59 -19.84 -0.31
CA GLU A 2 -10.35 -18.39 -0.17
C GLU A 2 -10.16 -18.12 1.32
N THR A 3 -8.93 -17.81 1.73
CA THR A 3 -8.67 -17.38 3.09
C THR A 3 -9.21 -15.97 3.23
N ALA A 4 -10.24 -15.77 4.06
CA ALA A 4 -10.80 -14.45 4.30
C ALA A 4 -9.68 -13.51 4.81
N ILE A 5 -9.45 -12.40 4.10
CA ILE A 5 -8.45 -11.40 4.45
C ILE A 5 -8.79 -10.82 5.83
N LYS A 6 -7.83 -10.89 6.77
CA LYS A 6 -8.01 -10.29 8.09
C LYS A 6 -7.94 -8.77 7.98
N THR A 7 -8.98 -8.11 8.47
CA THR A 7 -9.05 -6.66 8.52
C THR A 7 -9.45 -6.16 9.91
N VAL A 8 -9.15 -4.89 10.17
CA VAL A 8 -9.57 -4.14 11.36
C VAL A 8 -10.22 -2.83 10.93
N GLN A 9 -11.35 -2.48 11.52
CA GLN A 9 -12.08 -1.26 11.17
C GLN A 9 -11.53 -0.07 11.95
N ILE A 10 -10.93 0.89 11.25
CA ILE A 10 -10.39 2.12 11.83
C ILE A 10 -10.97 3.30 11.06
N LEU A 11 -11.67 4.20 11.76
CA LEU A 11 -12.34 5.37 11.16
C LEU A 11 -13.33 4.99 10.03
N GLY A 12 -13.93 3.79 10.09
CA GLY A 12 -14.84 3.29 9.06
C GLY A 12 -14.16 2.73 7.81
N ILE A 13 -12.84 2.55 7.83
CA ILE A 13 -12.05 1.97 6.74
C ILE A 13 -11.56 0.57 7.16
N PRO A 14 -11.72 -0.45 6.30
CA PRO A 14 -11.17 -1.78 6.55
C PRO A 14 -9.66 -1.78 6.28
N PHE A 15 -8.86 -1.72 7.35
CA PHE A 15 -7.41 -1.84 7.26
C PHE A 15 -6.99 -3.29 7.28
N TYR A 16 -6.05 -3.62 6.40
CA TYR A 16 -5.41 -4.93 6.33
C TYR A 16 -4.60 -5.21 7.60
N ASN A 17 -4.82 -6.40 8.19
CA ASN A 17 -4.22 -6.80 9.45
C ASN A 17 -3.68 -8.24 9.40
N ASP A 18 -3.15 -8.65 8.24
CA ASP A 18 -2.51 -9.95 8.04
C ASP A 18 -1.02 -9.76 7.65
N SER A 19 -0.31 -10.82 7.24
CA SER A 19 1.13 -10.78 6.98
C SER A 19 1.51 -10.05 5.68
N LEU A 20 2.77 -9.62 5.54
CA LEU A 20 3.23 -8.96 4.30
C LEU A 20 3.22 -9.93 3.12
N GLU A 21 3.55 -11.20 3.38
CA GLU A 21 3.60 -12.28 2.39
C GLU A 21 2.22 -12.52 1.77
N THR A 22 1.16 -12.54 2.58
CA THR A 22 -0.22 -12.67 2.10
C THR A 22 -0.61 -11.47 1.22
N ALA A 23 -0.22 -10.25 1.58
CA ALA A 23 -0.50 -9.07 0.76
C ALA A 23 0.22 -9.13 -0.61
N LEU A 24 1.47 -9.61 -0.63
CA LEU A 24 2.23 -9.81 -1.85
C LEU A 24 1.63 -10.92 -2.72
N GLN A 25 1.17 -12.02 -2.12
CA GLN A 25 0.48 -13.09 -2.86
C GLN A 25 -0.76 -12.55 -3.57
N ILE A 26 -1.60 -11.78 -2.87
CA ILE A 26 -2.79 -11.13 -3.47
C ILE A 26 -2.35 -10.19 -4.61
N ALA A 27 -1.35 -9.34 -4.37
CA ALA A 27 -0.88 -8.39 -5.39
C ALA A 27 -0.35 -9.09 -6.66
N HIS A 28 0.29 -10.25 -6.53
CA HIS A 28 0.86 -10.99 -7.66
C HIS A 28 -0.13 -11.90 -8.39
N HIS A 29 -1.10 -12.48 -7.67
CA HIS A 29 -2.03 -13.47 -8.23
C HIS A 29 -3.37 -12.87 -8.62
N ASP A 30 -3.93 -12.01 -7.76
CA ASP A 30 -5.29 -11.48 -7.91
C ASP A 30 -5.26 -10.03 -8.42
N GLY A 31 -4.20 -9.29 -8.10
CA GLY A 31 -4.09 -7.87 -8.36
C GLY A 31 -5.00 -7.05 -7.42
N GLY A 32 -5.31 -5.82 -7.81
CA GLY A 32 -6.23 -4.95 -7.07
C GLY A 32 -5.66 -3.59 -6.71
N LEU A 33 -6.45 -2.83 -5.96
CA LEU A 33 -6.11 -1.51 -5.46
C LEU A 33 -5.53 -1.61 -4.05
N PHE A 34 -4.23 -1.34 -3.95
CA PHE A 34 -3.48 -1.30 -2.70
C PHE A 34 -3.20 0.15 -2.31
N LEU A 35 -3.65 0.54 -1.13
CA LEU A 35 -3.47 1.89 -0.60
C LEU A 35 -2.66 1.85 0.70
N ALA A 36 -1.83 2.87 0.91
CA ALA A 36 -1.10 3.09 2.16
C ALA A 36 -1.42 4.51 2.65
N PRO A 37 -2.61 4.75 3.25
CA PRO A 37 -3.02 6.09 3.65
C PRO A 37 -2.11 6.64 4.75
N SER A 38 -1.71 7.90 4.57
CA SER A 38 -0.91 8.63 5.55
C SER A 38 -1.79 9.18 6.68
N GLY A 39 -1.18 9.51 7.83
CA GLY A 39 -1.89 10.18 8.93
C GLY A 39 -2.60 11.47 8.51
N PRO A 40 -1.94 12.41 7.80
CA PRO A 40 -2.60 13.59 7.25
C PRO A 40 -3.71 13.26 6.27
N GLY A 41 -3.54 12.25 5.41
CA GLY A 41 -4.60 11.81 4.51
C GLY A 41 -5.84 11.32 5.26
N LEU A 42 -5.68 10.59 6.37
CA LEU A 42 -6.80 10.16 7.21
C LEU A 42 -7.47 11.30 7.97
N ALA A 43 -6.80 12.43 8.19
CA ALA A 43 -7.41 13.61 8.79
C ALA A 43 -8.38 14.32 7.81
N GLU A 44 -8.23 14.08 6.51
CA GLU A 44 -9.09 14.64 5.45
C GLU A 44 -10.33 13.79 5.12
N LEU A 45 -10.57 12.71 5.87
CA LEU A 45 -11.76 11.88 5.67
C LEU A 45 -13.03 12.71 5.84
N GLY A 46 -13.98 12.54 4.92
CA GLY A 46 -15.22 13.31 4.85
C GLY A 46 -15.12 14.62 4.06
N ASN A 47 -13.90 15.13 3.81
CA ASN A 47 -13.71 16.36 3.03
C ASN A 47 -13.59 16.09 1.52
N ASN A 48 -13.07 14.92 1.15
CA ASN A 48 -12.90 14.52 -0.25
C ASN A 48 -13.63 13.19 -0.54
N PRO A 49 -14.80 13.23 -1.21
CA PRO A 49 -15.59 12.03 -1.46
C PRO A 49 -14.89 11.01 -2.37
N TYR A 50 -13.94 11.45 -3.21
CA TYR A 50 -13.15 10.54 -4.05
C TYR A 50 -12.11 9.78 -3.23
N TYR A 51 -11.45 10.46 -2.28
CA TYR A 51 -10.49 9.83 -1.37
C TYR A 51 -11.19 8.83 -0.45
N ASP A 52 -12.33 9.22 0.13
CA ASP A 52 -13.14 8.33 0.97
C ASP A 52 -13.59 7.09 0.20
N ARG A 53 -14.09 7.29 -1.03
CA ARG A 53 -14.49 6.17 -1.90
C ARG A 53 -13.31 5.26 -2.24
N ALA A 54 -12.14 5.82 -2.53
CA ALA A 54 -10.95 5.03 -2.82
C ALA A 54 -10.57 4.13 -1.65
N LEU A 55 -10.55 4.65 -0.43
CA LEU A 55 -10.24 3.87 0.78
C LEU A 55 -11.30 2.83 1.11
N GLN A 56 -12.59 3.14 0.91
CA GLN A 56 -13.68 2.20 1.14
C GLN A 56 -13.75 1.08 0.10
N LYS A 57 -13.25 1.31 -1.12
CA LYS A 57 -13.32 0.36 -2.24
C LYS A 57 -12.01 -0.34 -2.54
N ALA A 58 -10.92 0.05 -1.90
CA ALA A 58 -9.63 -0.62 -2.06
C ALA A 58 -9.70 -2.07 -1.55
N ASP A 59 -9.00 -2.94 -2.26
CA ASP A 59 -8.86 -4.35 -1.88
C ASP A 59 -8.00 -4.47 -0.62
N ILE A 60 -6.96 -3.64 -0.51
CA ILE A 60 -6.06 -3.60 0.65
C ILE A 60 -5.74 -2.15 1.04
N ASN A 61 -6.05 -1.80 2.29
CA ASN A 61 -5.54 -0.60 2.96
C ASN A 61 -4.47 -0.99 3.98
N LEU A 62 -3.20 -0.70 3.69
CA LEU A 62 -2.07 -0.96 4.59
C LEU A 62 -2.04 0.04 5.75
N ILE A 63 -1.70 -0.45 6.95
CA ILE A 63 -1.39 0.41 8.09
C ILE A 63 0.08 0.84 7.98
N ASP A 64 0.37 1.99 7.35
CA ASP A 64 1.74 2.50 7.18
C ASP A 64 2.23 3.30 8.41
N SER A 65 1.30 3.97 9.10
CA SER A 65 1.59 4.84 10.24
C SER A 65 1.84 4.08 11.54
N GLY A 66 3.07 4.17 12.06
CA GLY A 66 3.40 3.65 13.39
C GLY A 66 2.68 4.37 14.52
N TYR A 67 2.39 5.67 14.32
CA TYR A 67 1.61 6.45 15.28
C TYR A 67 0.16 5.97 15.34
N LEU A 68 -0.46 5.67 14.19
CA LEU A 68 -1.80 5.09 14.16
C LEU A 68 -1.86 3.74 14.88
N ALA A 69 -0.90 2.86 14.61
CA ALA A 69 -0.82 1.56 15.28
C ALA A 69 -0.68 1.69 16.80
N LEU A 70 0.13 2.65 17.27
CA LEU A 70 0.30 2.94 18.69
C LEU A 70 -0.99 3.49 19.32
N LEU A 71 -1.65 4.45 18.66
CA LEU A 71 -2.91 5.01 19.11
C LEU A 71 -4.00 3.94 19.20
N TRP A 72 -4.08 3.06 18.19
CA TRP A 72 -5.00 1.93 18.20
C TRP A 72 -4.76 1.05 19.43
N LYS A 73 -3.53 0.59 19.64
CA LYS A 73 -3.17 -0.23 20.80
C LYS A 73 -3.47 0.45 22.13
N LYS A 74 -3.23 1.76 22.24
CA LYS A 74 -3.55 2.52 23.46
C LYS A 74 -5.07 2.62 23.69
N ARG A 75 -5.88 2.71 22.63
CA ARG A 75 -7.33 2.89 22.72
C ARG A 75 -8.08 1.57 22.90
N THR A 76 -7.67 0.50 22.23
CA THR A 76 -8.38 -0.78 22.19
C THR A 76 -7.69 -1.89 22.98
N GLY A 77 -6.39 -1.73 23.28
CA GLY A 77 -5.56 -2.79 23.84
C GLY A 77 -5.02 -3.78 22.79
N GLU A 78 -5.46 -3.67 21.54
CA GLU A 78 -5.14 -4.63 20.48
C GLU A 78 -3.94 -4.17 19.64
N SER A 79 -3.09 -5.11 19.24
CA SER A 79 -2.02 -4.84 18.27
C SER A 79 -2.50 -5.00 16.84
N VAL A 80 -2.06 -4.12 15.96
CA VAL A 80 -2.26 -4.21 14.52
C VAL A 80 -0.94 -4.40 13.78
N GLN A 81 -0.98 -5.10 12.66
CA GLN A 81 0.16 -5.34 11.78
C GLN A 81 0.43 -4.10 10.95
N ARG A 82 1.55 -3.43 11.23
CA ARG A 82 1.99 -2.26 10.46
C ARG A 82 2.81 -2.71 9.25
N HIS A 83 2.38 -2.30 8.07
CA HIS A 83 3.07 -2.54 6.81
C HIS A 83 3.49 -1.22 6.20
N SER A 84 4.80 -1.01 6.08
CA SER A 84 5.28 0.22 5.48
C SER A 84 5.01 0.21 3.98
N GLY A 85 4.41 1.29 3.44
CA GLY A 85 4.16 1.41 2.00
C GLY A 85 5.43 1.28 1.18
N LEU A 86 6.53 1.89 1.64
CA LEU A 86 7.85 1.74 1.00
C LEU A 86 8.35 0.30 1.03
N LYS A 87 8.24 -0.39 2.17
CA LYS A 87 8.67 -1.80 2.28
C LYS A 87 7.82 -2.72 1.40
N PHE A 88 6.52 -2.44 1.29
CA PHE A 88 5.62 -3.17 0.42
C PHE A 88 6.05 -3.01 -1.04
N ILE A 89 6.28 -1.78 -1.51
CA ILE A 89 6.76 -1.53 -2.88
C ILE A 89 8.11 -2.23 -3.11
N GLN A 90 9.06 -2.12 -2.18
CA GLN A 90 10.36 -2.81 -2.27
C GLN A 90 10.19 -4.32 -2.46
N ALA A 91 9.39 -4.96 -1.62
CA ALA A 91 9.15 -6.40 -1.72
C ALA A 91 8.40 -6.78 -3.02
N LEU A 92 7.43 -5.95 -3.44
CA LEU A 92 6.68 -6.16 -4.68
C LEU A 92 7.60 -6.17 -5.91
N ILE A 93 8.48 -5.17 -6.01
CA ILE A 93 9.39 -5.02 -7.15
C ILE A 93 10.58 -5.99 -7.13
N GLU A 94 10.87 -6.62 -5.98
CA GLU A 94 11.93 -7.62 -5.87
C GLU A 94 11.56 -8.94 -6.57
N THR A 95 10.27 -9.21 -6.73
CA THR A 95 9.80 -10.45 -7.36
C THR A 95 10.15 -10.52 -8.85
N SER A 96 10.54 -11.71 -9.31
CA SER A 96 10.97 -11.92 -10.70
C SER A 96 9.85 -11.67 -11.71
N SER A 97 8.61 -11.96 -11.35
CA SER A 97 7.42 -11.70 -12.18
C SER A 97 7.22 -10.21 -12.40
N PHE A 98 7.42 -9.38 -11.36
CA PHE A 98 7.32 -7.93 -11.47
C PHE A 98 8.49 -7.35 -12.27
N LYS A 99 9.73 -7.71 -11.96
CA LYS A 99 10.93 -7.15 -12.66
C LYS A 99 10.91 -7.34 -14.18
N LYS A 100 10.43 -8.49 -14.64
CA LYS A 100 10.38 -8.84 -16.06
C LYS A 100 9.12 -8.33 -16.77
N ASN A 101 8.18 -7.76 -16.03
CA ASN A 101 6.95 -7.24 -16.61
C ASN A 101 7.21 -5.87 -17.26
N THR A 102 7.02 -5.77 -18.57
CA THR A 102 7.17 -4.51 -19.30
C THR A 102 5.93 -3.61 -19.22
N ARG A 103 4.81 -4.12 -18.69
CA ARG A 103 3.55 -3.37 -18.57
C ARG A 103 3.47 -2.70 -17.19
N GLN A 104 4.32 -1.69 -16.99
CA GLN A 104 4.36 -0.90 -15.77
C GLN A 104 4.18 0.58 -16.09
N LEU A 105 3.32 1.27 -15.35
CA LEU A 105 3.15 2.71 -15.42
C LEU A 105 3.40 3.31 -14.03
N TRP A 106 4.35 4.22 -13.94
CA TRP A 106 4.70 4.93 -12.71
C TRP A 106 4.34 6.41 -12.86
N VAL A 107 3.38 6.88 -12.07
CA VAL A 107 2.88 8.25 -12.13
C VAL A 107 3.45 9.06 -10.97
N MET A 108 4.27 10.07 -11.29
CA MET A 108 4.94 10.94 -10.32
C MET A 108 4.38 12.37 -10.38
N PRO A 109 4.46 13.16 -9.29
CA PRO A 109 3.88 14.50 -9.24
C PRO A 109 4.60 15.51 -10.14
N ASP A 110 5.90 15.32 -10.39
CA ASP A 110 6.70 16.19 -11.24
C ASP A 110 7.92 15.45 -11.83
N GLN A 111 8.69 16.15 -12.67
CA GLN A 111 9.85 15.59 -13.35
C GLN A 111 10.98 15.18 -12.40
N ALA A 112 11.22 15.94 -11.33
CA ALA A 112 12.30 15.62 -10.39
C ALA A 112 12.01 14.30 -9.65
N HIS A 113 10.76 14.08 -9.25
CA HIS A 113 10.33 12.81 -8.65
C HIS A 113 10.31 11.65 -9.66
N SER A 114 9.99 11.93 -10.93
CA SER A 114 10.11 10.97 -12.03
C SER A 114 11.56 10.52 -12.20
N ASP A 115 12.52 11.45 -12.31
CA ASP A 115 13.93 11.14 -12.50
C ASP A 115 14.51 10.36 -11.32
N ALA A 116 14.15 10.75 -10.09
CA ALA A 116 14.55 10.03 -8.88
C ALA A 116 13.99 8.59 -8.85
N THR A 117 12.73 8.40 -9.25
CA THR A 117 12.09 7.08 -9.33
C THR A 117 12.72 6.21 -10.41
N LYS A 118 12.95 6.77 -11.61
CA LYS A 118 13.66 6.08 -12.69
C LYS A 118 15.05 5.61 -12.24
N HIS A 119 15.81 6.50 -11.58
CA HIS A 119 17.12 6.14 -11.02
C HIS A 119 17.02 5.02 -9.99
N TYR A 120 16.07 5.11 -9.05
CA TYR A 120 15.86 4.07 -8.06
C TYR A 120 15.53 2.71 -8.69
N LEU A 121 14.60 2.66 -9.64
CA LEU A 121 14.17 1.43 -10.33
C LEU A 121 15.29 0.81 -11.17
N SER A 122 16.11 1.64 -11.82
CA SER A 122 17.27 1.15 -12.59
C SER A 122 18.27 0.39 -11.71
N LYS A 123 18.50 0.84 -10.47
CA LYS A 123 19.33 0.13 -9.48
C LYS A 123 18.72 -1.21 -9.07
N GLN A 124 17.40 -1.34 -9.15
CA GLN A 124 16.67 -2.59 -8.91
C GLN A 124 16.58 -3.50 -10.15
N GLN A 125 17.26 -3.13 -11.24
CA GLN A 125 17.25 -3.81 -12.54
C GLN A 125 15.88 -3.75 -13.24
N ILE A 126 15.08 -2.73 -12.96
CA ILE A 126 13.81 -2.45 -13.65
C ILE A 126 14.06 -1.26 -14.58
N LYS A 127 13.82 -1.47 -15.88
CA LYS A 127 13.87 -0.41 -16.88
C LYS A 127 12.44 0.01 -17.21
N LEU A 128 12.20 1.32 -17.14
CA LEU A 128 10.97 1.91 -17.65
C LEU A 128 11.22 2.35 -19.09
N ASP A 129 10.26 2.08 -19.96
CA ASP A 129 10.24 2.63 -21.31
C ASP A 129 9.93 4.14 -21.21
N ASP A 130 10.54 4.94 -22.08
CA ASP A 130 10.34 6.40 -22.14
C ASP A 130 9.06 6.79 -22.88
#